data_AF-A0A256ZLS8-F1
#
_entry.id   AF-A0A256ZLS8-F1
#
_cell.length_a   1.000
_cell.length_b   1.000
_cell.length_c   1.000
_cell.angle_alpha   90.00
_cell.angle_beta   90.00
_cell.angle_gamma   90.00
#
_symmetry.space_group_name_H-M   'P 1'
#
loop_
_entity.id
_entity.type
_entity.pdbx_description
1 polymer ?
#
loop_
_entity_poly.entity_id
_entity_poly.type
_entity_poly.pdbx_seq_one_letter_code
_entity_poly.pdbx_strand_id
1 'polypeptide(L)'
;MTLKIGVLGIQGAVSEHVEALNDTLKMMNLEGSVVIVKNLSQLENVHGLVIPGGESTTIGRVTKEKGLMDRIIRIVEDGLPVLGTCAGLVLLAKEVYDAKIGVTEQPLLGLMNIKVVRNAFG
;
A
#
# COMPACT_ATOMS: atom_id res chain seq x y z
N MET A 1 3.43 -24.35 2.31
CA MET A 1 2.64 -23.22 2.85
C MET A 1 2.30 -22.34 1.67
N THR A 2 1.02 -22.10 1.40
CA THR A 2 0.61 -21.30 0.24
C THR A 2 0.65 -19.82 0.59
N LEU A 3 1.53 -19.05 -0.06
CA LEU A 3 1.66 -17.61 0.17
C LEU A 3 0.42 -16.87 -0.33
N LYS A 4 0.05 -15.79 0.36
CA LYS A 4 -1.06 -14.93 -0.02
C LYS A 4 -0.60 -13.49 0.09
N ILE A 5 -0.39 -12.81 -1.03
CA ILE A 5 0.09 -11.43 -1.05
C ILE A 5 -1.06 -10.51 -1.43
N GLY A 6 -1.34 -9.51 -0.60
CA GLY A 6 -2.33 -8.48 -0.89
C GLY A 6 -1.75 -7.37 -1.76
N VAL A 7 -2.51 -6.88 -2.73
CA VAL A 7 -2.23 -5.63 -3.44
C VAL A 7 -3.38 -4.66 -3.19
N LEU A 8 -3.11 -3.50 -2.59
CA LEU A 8 -4.15 -2.52 -2.30
C LEU A 8 -4.76 -1.99 -3.61
N GLY A 9 -6.03 -2.30 -3.83
CA GLY A 9 -6.74 -2.12 -5.10
C GLY A 9 -7.63 -0.88 -5.15
N ILE A 10 -7.15 0.25 -4.60
CA ILE A 10 -7.96 1.48 -4.49
C ILE A 10 -7.85 2.35 -5.74
N GLN A 11 -6.63 2.74 -6.14
CA GLN A 11 -6.40 3.58 -7.31
C GLN A 11 -4.95 3.43 -7.77
N GLY A 12 -4.74 3.38 -9.09
CA GLY A 12 -3.42 3.42 -9.74
C GLY A 12 -2.64 2.10 -9.71
N ALA A 13 -2.02 1.75 -10.84
CA ALA A 13 -0.99 0.70 -11.00
C ALA A 13 -1.26 -0.68 -10.36
N VAL A 14 -2.51 -1.05 -10.11
CA VAL A 14 -2.85 -2.30 -9.39
C VAL A 14 -2.49 -3.53 -10.23
N SER A 15 -2.88 -3.53 -11.50
CA SER A 15 -2.71 -4.65 -12.44
C SER A 15 -1.25 -5.04 -12.61
N GLU A 16 -0.38 -4.05 -12.78
CA GLU A 16 1.05 -4.19 -13.03
C GLU A 16 1.74 -4.80 -11.80
N HIS A 17 1.36 -4.36 -10.60
CA HIS A 17 1.83 -4.96 -9.36
C HIS A 17 1.34 -6.41 -9.19
N VAL A 18 0.09 -6.70 -9.57
CA VAL A 18 -0.45 -8.07 -9.51
C VAL A 18 0.29 -9.01 -10.48
N GLU A 19 0.50 -8.57 -11.71
CA GLU A 19 1.24 -9.33 -12.73
C GLU A 19 2.68 -9.60 -12.28
N ALA A 20 3.40 -8.55 -11.86
CA ALA A 20 4.79 -8.67 -11.38
C ALA A 20 4.92 -9.64 -10.18
N LEU A 21 3.98 -9.61 -9.24
CA LEU A 21 3.98 -10.54 -8.11
C LEU A 21 3.68 -11.98 -8.53
N ASN A 22 2.72 -12.19 -9.43
CA ASN A 22 2.43 -13.52 -9.96
C ASN A 22 3.63 -14.10 -10.70
N ASP A 23 4.32 -13.29 -11.50
CA ASP A 23 5.53 -13.73 -12.20
C ASP A 23 6.68 -13.97 -11.24
N THR A 24 6.82 -13.16 -10.19
CA THR A 24 7.79 -13.40 -9.11
C THR A 24 7.54 -14.74 -8.41
N LEU A 25 6.27 -15.07 -8.08
CA LEU A 25 5.93 -16.36 -7.47
C LEU A 25 6.32 -17.54 -8.38
N LYS A 26 6.04 -17.44 -9.69
CA LYS A 26 6.46 -18.46 -10.67
C LYS A 26 7.97 -18.58 -10.79
N MET A 27 8.68 -17.45 -10.92
CA MET A 27 10.14 -17.42 -11.06
C MET A 27 10.85 -18.01 -9.84
N MET A 28 10.30 -17.81 -8.65
CA MET A 28 10.84 -18.35 -7.40
C MET A 28 10.36 -19.78 -7.11
N ASN A 29 9.52 -20.37 -7.97
CA ASN A 29 8.88 -21.67 -7.77
C ASN A 29 8.16 -21.78 -6.42
N LEU A 30 7.41 -20.74 -6.04
CA LEU A 30 6.64 -20.65 -4.81
C LEU A 30 5.15 -20.85 -5.09
N GLU A 31 4.49 -21.71 -4.31
CA GLU A 31 3.04 -21.80 -4.32
C GLU A 31 2.41 -20.60 -3.59
N GLY A 32 1.55 -19.87 -4.29
CA GLY A 32 0.89 -18.72 -3.71
C GLY A 32 -0.19 -18.09 -4.58
N SER A 33 -0.82 -17.06 -4.05
CA SER A 33 -1.83 -16.26 -4.73
C SER A 33 -1.64 -14.78 -4.45
N VAL A 34 -1.97 -13.96 -5.43
CA VAL A 34 -2.03 -12.51 -5.30
C VAL A 34 -3.49 -12.08 -5.27
N VAL A 35 -3.88 -11.32 -4.24
CA VAL A 35 -5.27 -10.89 -4.04
C VAL A 35 -5.35 -9.38 -4.04
N ILE A 36 -6.24 -8.84 -4.86
CA ILE A 36 -6.55 -7.41 -4.87
C ILE A 36 -7.40 -7.08 -3.62
N VAL A 37 -6.90 -6.17 -2.79
CA VAL A 37 -7.53 -5.75 -1.54
C VAL A 37 -8.33 -4.47 -1.77
N LYS A 38 -9.65 -4.58 -1.69
CA LYS A 38 -10.63 -3.49 -1.80
C LYS A 38 -11.50 -3.35 -0.54
N ASN A 39 -11.47 -4.34 0.36
CA ASN A 39 -12.23 -4.41 1.60
C ASN A 39 -11.53 -5.31 2.64
N LEU A 40 -12.05 -5.31 3.87
CA LEU A 40 -11.38 -5.93 5.04
C LEU A 40 -11.20 -7.44 4.93
N SER A 41 -12.16 -8.17 4.38
CA SER A 41 -12.07 -9.65 4.28
C SER A 41 -10.92 -10.10 3.39
N GLN A 42 -10.49 -9.26 2.44
CA GLN A 42 -9.37 -9.57 1.56
C GLN A 42 -8.00 -9.44 2.25
N LEU A 43 -7.93 -8.78 3.42
CA LEU A 43 -6.74 -8.73 4.28
C LEU A 43 -6.61 -9.96 5.20
N GLU A 44 -7.59 -10.86 5.23
CA GLU A 44 -7.50 -12.05 6.07
C GLU A 44 -6.41 -12.99 5.57
N ASN A 45 -5.54 -13.45 6.47
CA ASN A 45 -4.47 -14.42 6.20
C ASN A 45 -3.51 -14.00 5.08
N VAL A 46 -3.34 -12.68 4.85
CA VAL A 46 -2.28 -12.19 3.96
C VAL A 46 -0.93 -12.33 4.67
N HIS A 47 0.10 -12.69 3.90
CA HIS A 47 1.48 -12.86 4.34
C HIS A 47 2.36 -11.66 3.97
N GLY A 48 1.83 -10.74 3.16
CA GLY A 48 2.44 -9.46 2.85
C GLY A 48 1.45 -8.54 2.14
N LEU A 49 1.73 -7.23 2.14
CA LEU A 49 0.90 -6.22 1.51
C LEU A 49 1.73 -5.31 0.59
N VAL A 50 1.27 -5.10 -0.63
CA VAL A 50 1.80 -4.09 -1.54
C VAL A 50 0.82 -2.93 -1.65
N ILE A 51 1.32 -1.71 -1.47
CA ILE A 51 0.60 -0.47 -1.68
C ILE A 51 1.15 0.18 -2.96
N PRO A 52 0.39 0.12 -4.07
CA PRO A 52 0.90 0.56 -5.37
C PRO A 52 0.99 2.08 -5.48
N GLY A 53 1.52 2.54 -6.62
CA GLY A 53 1.53 3.94 -7.02
C GLY A 53 0.15 4.45 -7.47
N GLY A 54 0.03 5.77 -7.63
CA GLY A 54 -1.22 6.43 -7.97
C GLY A 54 -1.29 7.84 -7.38
N GLU A 55 -2.47 8.25 -6.93
CA GLU A 55 -2.69 9.52 -6.27
C GLU A 55 -2.88 9.30 -4.76
N SER A 56 -1.85 9.67 -3.99
CA SER A 56 -1.76 9.37 -2.55
C SER A 56 -2.92 9.93 -1.72
N THR A 57 -3.49 11.09 -2.09
CA THR A 57 -4.62 11.70 -1.37
C THR A 57 -5.86 10.82 -1.47
N THR A 58 -6.18 10.38 -2.67
CA THR A 58 -7.32 9.53 -3.02
C THR A 58 -7.17 8.16 -2.38
N ILE A 59 -5.98 7.55 -2.51
CA ILE A 59 -5.71 6.25 -1.88
C ILE A 59 -5.88 6.37 -0.36
N GLY A 60 -5.27 7.37 0.29
CA GLY A 60 -5.37 7.57 1.72
C GLY A 60 -6.82 7.78 2.18
N ARG A 61 -7.56 8.68 1.52
CA ARG A 61 -8.96 8.98 1.84
C ARG A 61 -9.86 7.75 1.70
N VAL A 62 -9.84 7.07 0.56
CA VAL A 62 -10.73 5.92 0.32
C VAL A 62 -10.35 4.73 1.22
N THR A 63 -9.06 4.53 1.50
CA THR A 63 -8.60 3.49 2.43
C THR A 63 -9.12 3.76 3.85
N LYS A 64 -9.11 5.02 4.29
CA LYS A 64 -9.69 5.43 5.57
C LYS A 64 -11.22 5.26 5.59
N GLU A 65 -11.93 5.75 4.57
CA GLU A 65 -13.39 5.62 4.45
C GLU A 65 -13.86 4.16 4.49
N LYS A 66 -13.06 3.23 3.96
CA LYS A 66 -13.36 1.79 3.97
C LYS A 66 -12.98 1.07 5.27
N GLY A 67 -12.44 1.78 6.26
CA GLY A 67 -11.92 1.20 7.51
C GLY A 67 -10.68 0.31 7.31
N LEU A 68 -10.08 0.32 6.12
CA LEU A 68 -8.90 -0.49 5.80
C LEU A 68 -7.65 0.06 6.49
N MET A 69 -7.58 1.39 6.66
CA MET A 69 -6.40 2.07 7.19
C MET A 69 -6.00 1.54 8.57
N ASP A 70 -6.93 1.56 9.53
CA ASP A 70 -6.67 1.08 10.91
C ASP A 70 -6.31 -0.40 10.93
N ARG A 71 -6.93 -1.21 10.06
CA ARG A 71 -6.61 -2.63 9.96
C ARG A 71 -5.20 -2.87 9.41
N ILE A 72 -4.81 -2.12 8.37
CA ILE A 72 -3.46 -2.21 7.78
C ILE A 72 -2.40 -1.81 8.80
N ILE A 73 -2.61 -0.71 9.53
CA ILE A 73 -1.66 -0.27 10.56
C ILE A 73 -1.42 -1.38 11.57
N ARG A 74 -2.50 -1.93 12.15
CA ARG A 74 -2.40 -2.99 13.17
C ARG A 74 -1.66 -4.23 12.67
N ILE A 75 -2.04 -4.76 11.50
CA ILE A 75 -1.41 -6.00 11.01
C ILE A 75 0.06 -5.79 10.61
N VAL A 76 0.45 -4.59 10.18
CA VAL A 76 1.86 -4.27 9.89
C VAL A 76 2.66 -4.10 11.18
N GLU A 77 2.08 -3.46 12.20
CA GLU A 77 2.68 -3.39 13.54
C GLU A 77 2.85 -4.78 14.18
N ASP A 78 1.93 -5.71 13.88
CA ASP A 78 2.01 -7.13 14.26
C ASP A 78 3.02 -7.94 13.42
N GLY A 79 3.75 -7.31 12.50
CA GLY A 79 4.85 -7.91 11.76
C GLY A 79 4.55 -8.29 10.31
N LEU A 80 3.40 -7.91 9.74
CA LEU A 80 3.14 -8.11 8.32
C LEU A 80 4.09 -7.26 7.46
N PRO A 81 4.88 -7.86 6.55
CA PRO A 81 5.74 -7.09 5.65
C PRO A 81 4.91 -6.27 4.66
N VAL A 82 5.30 -5.00 4.47
CA VAL A 82 4.65 -4.07 3.54
C VAL A 82 5.65 -3.48 2.56
N LEU A 83 5.24 -3.36 1.29
CA LEU A 83 5.98 -2.68 0.23
C LEU A 83 5.12 -1.52 -0.30
N GLY A 84 5.58 -0.28 -0.10
CA GLY A 84 4.95 0.91 -0.68
C GLY A 84 5.75 1.45 -1.87
N THR A 85 5.12 1.64 -3.02
CA THR A 85 5.76 2.21 -4.22
C THR A 85 5.09 3.52 -4.62
N CYS A 86 5.88 4.55 -4.96
CA CYS A 86 5.37 5.88 -5.34
C CYS A 86 4.35 6.43 -4.32
N ALA A 87 3.06 6.49 -4.65
CA ALA A 87 2.01 6.89 -3.70
C ALA A 87 1.97 6.01 -2.44
N GLY A 88 2.25 4.71 -2.55
CA GLY A 88 2.35 3.82 -1.39
C GLY A 88 3.47 4.22 -0.43
N LEU A 89 4.60 4.68 -0.94
CA LEU A 89 5.67 5.25 -0.10
C LEU A 89 5.21 6.51 0.62
N VAL A 90 4.48 7.39 -0.08
CA VAL A 90 3.89 8.60 0.52
C VAL A 90 2.95 8.23 1.67
N LEU A 91 2.09 7.22 1.50
CA LEU A 91 1.19 6.75 2.56
C LEU A 91 1.93 6.18 3.77
N LEU A 92 3.05 5.49 3.57
CA LEU A 92 3.83 4.91 4.66
C LEU A 92 4.55 5.96 5.51
N ALA A 93 4.79 7.16 4.97
CA ALA A 93 5.49 8.22 5.68
C ALA A 93 4.70 8.73 6.90
N LYS A 94 5.43 9.14 7.94
CA LYS A 94 4.86 9.79 9.13
C LYS A 94 4.41 11.22 8.83
N GLU A 95 5.14 11.91 7.96
CA GLU A 95 4.85 13.28 7.56
C GLU A 95 4.96 13.44 6.05
N VAL A 96 4.06 14.22 5.45
CA VAL A 96 4.05 14.53 4.03
C VAL A 96 3.92 16.03 3.82
N TYR A 97 4.72 16.55 2.90
CA TYR A 97 4.63 17.92 2.39
C TYR A 97 4.46 17.86 0.87
N ASP A 98 3.61 18.70 0.31
CA ASP A 98 3.47 18.88 -1.12
C ASP A 98 4.29 20.08 -1.57
N ALA A 99 5.16 19.89 -2.57
CA ALA A 99 6.03 20.96 -3.05
C ALA A 99 5.28 22.20 -3.58
N LYS A 100 4.02 22.06 -3.98
CA LYS A 100 3.23 23.13 -4.60
C LYS A 100 2.28 23.83 -3.63
N ILE A 101 1.64 23.07 -2.74
CA ILE A 101 0.59 23.59 -1.83
C ILE A 101 0.98 23.57 -0.35
N GLY A 102 2.13 22.98 -0.03
CA GLY A 102 2.66 22.94 1.31
C GLY A 102 2.15 21.77 2.16
N VAL A 103 1.81 22.04 3.42
CA VAL A 103 1.36 21.01 4.38
C VAL A 103 0.07 20.37 3.88
N THR A 104 0.00 19.04 3.91
CA THR A 104 -1.21 18.30 3.55
C THR A 104 -1.80 17.57 4.76
N GLU A 105 -3.13 17.48 4.80
CA GLU A 105 -3.88 16.76 5.85
C GLU A 105 -4.43 15.42 5.34
N GLN A 106 -3.82 14.85 4.31
CA GLN A 106 -4.26 13.57 3.77
C GLN A 106 -4.09 12.46 4.82
N PRO A 107 -4.95 11.43 4.82
CA PRO A 107 -4.71 10.26 5.65
C PRO A 107 -3.42 9.53 5.27
N LEU A 108 -2.60 9.22 6.28
CA LEU A 108 -1.35 8.46 6.16
C LEU A 108 -1.41 7.23 7.06
N LEU A 109 -0.66 6.20 6.71
CA LEU A 109 -0.44 5.03 7.57
C LEU A 109 0.59 5.33 8.67
N GLY A 110 1.58 6.17 8.38
CA GLY A 110 2.56 6.61 9.38
C GLY A 110 3.50 5.51 9.91
N LEU A 111 3.68 4.43 9.14
CA LEU A 111 4.43 3.23 9.52
C LEU A 111 5.95 3.36 9.36
N MET A 112 6.42 4.38 8.63
CA MET A 112 7.83 4.71 8.45
C MET A 112 8.14 6.07 9.05
N ASN A 113 9.18 6.13 9.90
CA ASN A 113 9.66 7.38 10.51
C ASN A 113 10.46 8.23 9.50
N ILE A 114 9.77 8.71 8.46
CA ILE A 114 10.30 9.53 7.38
C ILE A 114 9.37 10.70 7.11
N LYS A 115 9.95 11.77 6.54
CA LYS A 115 9.20 12.87 5.94
C LYS A 115 9.34 12.79 4.43
N VAL A 116 8.23 12.88 3.71
CA VAL A 116 8.21 12.81 2.25
C VAL A 116 7.76 14.12 1.65
N VAL A 117 8.51 14.64 0.69
CA VAL A 117 8.06 15.72 -0.19
C VAL A 117 7.50 15.10 -1.47
N ARG A 118 6.20 15.24 -1.70
CA ARG A 118 5.54 14.78 -2.92
C ARG A 118 5.49 15.88 -3.98
N ASN A 119 5.36 15.49 -5.24
CA ASN A 119 5.27 16.42 -6.38
C ASN A 119 6.46 17.38 -6.52
N ALA A 120 7.65 16.98 -6.08
CA ALA A 120 8.86 17.82 -6.11
C ALA A 120 9.43 18.04 -7.53
N PHE A 121 9.13 17.14 -8.45
CA PHE A 121 9.55 17.24 -9.85
C PHE A 121 8.31 17.44 -10.73
N GLY A 122 8.29 18.56 -11.46
CA GLY A 122 7.17 19.01 -12.30
C GLY A 122 6.25 19.98 -11.60
#